data_AF-A0A9X9X3U9-F1
#
_entry.id   AF-A0A9X9X3U9-F1
#
_cell.length_a   1.000
_cell.length_b   1.000
_cell.length_c   1.000
_cell.angle_alpha   90.00
_cell.angle_beta   90.00
_cell.angle_gamma   90.00
#
_symmetry.space_group_name_H-M   'P 1'
#
loop_
_entity.id
_entity.type
_entity.pdbx_description
1 polymer ?
#
loop_
_entity_poly.entity_id
_entity_poly.type
_entity_poly.pdbx_seq_one_letter_code
_entity_poly.pdbx_strand_id
1 'polypeptide(L)'
;MADAKTRYGAADVRYVAAYQPDTAPPRLQMTLAIADTVWRPADRERLTVLDIGCGRGVTACLLAAANPHWDVIGLDLQPVHIAEAREIAAEAGLDNARFIEADLAELDEDSSARLLPEVDVVICYGVWTWVPDPVREGIVRLLRSRVKAGGLVFMGYNALPGFADCIPLQRLLEEAVRGMPGSDTERGMAALAAVEALRAAGARHLPREEVLDHVLTRGRRAPAYMVHEWLTSFWRPVFHADLARDLSRARLEYGGCARPARSLPDLNLTETQIRAVAAAPPGFAGETLRDTFLTRRFRTDVFVRGRRPGGRAMLPEIRMALDVAPSAAKIVIPTEAGEASATPQQAEALLAALATGPKTIGELAALPAVQGLTPLDLAVLLLGSDVASPLWRDVEPGAAARARAARCNATLLRRLASEASAIAAPLGAAVPALGTAIPASAAELAVIVALQDGVPAETAAVAAHLSRPGDGPEDRARIAEGVAHLLADRMPAWRLVGLV
;
A
#
# COMPACT_ATOMS: atom_id res chain seq x y z
N MET A 1 32.03 4.64 22.72
CA MET A 1 31.76 5.36 21.46
C MET A 1 31.99 4.45 20.25
N ALA A 2 31.50 3.20 20.32
CA ALA A 2 31.65 2.18 19.27
C ALA A 2 30.38 1.33 19.08
N ASP A 3 29.21 1.80 19.54
CA ASP A 3 27.96 1.02 19.50
C ASP A 3 26.74 1.88 19.13
N ALA A 4 26.98 2.95 18.37
CA ALA A 4 25.95 3.81 17.77
C ALA A 4 25.84 3.59 16.24
N LYS A 5 26.53 2.58 15.72
CA LYS A 5 26.56 2.17 14.29
C LYS A 5 26.11 0.72 14.07
N THR A 6 25.31 0.19 14.99
CA THR A 6 24.54 -1.05 14.79
C THR A 6 23.31 -0.68 13.98
N ARG A 7 23.38 -0.92 12.66
CA ARG A 7 22.42 -0.47 11.64
C ARG A 7 20.98 -0.79 12.06
N TYR A 8 20.11 0.22 12.04
CA TYR A 8 18.69 0.15 12.46
C TYR A 8 17.78 -0.59 11.45
N GLY A 9 18.35 -1.50 10.65
CA GLY A 9 17.63 -2.50 9.88
C GLY A 9 18.23 -3.86 10.14
N ALA A 10 17.41 -4.91 10.25
CA ALA A 10 17.89 -6.28 10.42
C ALA A 10 18.85 -6.61 9.27
N ALA A 11 20.16 -6.63 9.55
CA ALA A 11 21.21 -6.67 8.54
C ALA A 11 21.20 -7.95 7.70
N ASP A 12 20.55 -9.02 8.20
CA ASP A 12 20.61 -10.37 7.64
C ASP A 12 19.25 -10.93 7.19
N VAL A 13 18.16 -10.16 7.25
CA VAL A 13 16.81 -10.64 6.85
C VAL A 13 16.25 -9.79 5.71
N ARG A 14 15.86 -10.47 4.63
CA ARG A 14 15.14 -9.87 3.51
C ARG A 14 13.72 -9.54 3.96
N TYR A 15 13.34 -8.25 3.90
CA TYR A 15 11.96 -7.85 4.19
C TYR A 15 11.02 -8.29 3.06
N VAL A 16 9.77 -8.54 3.43
CA VAL A 16 8.69 -8.99 2.56
C VAL A 16 8.52 -8.07 1.35
N ALA A 17 8.65 -8.63 0.16
CA ALA A 17 8.25 -7.96 -1.08
C ALA A 17 6.72 -7.93 -1.21
N ALA A 18 6.10 -6.77 -1.04
CA ALA A 18 4.66 -6.58 -1.24
C ALA A 18 4.35 -5.23 -1.89
N TYR A 19 3.32 -5.20 -2.74
CA TYR A 19 2.76 -3.98 -3.30
C TYR A 19 1.62 -3.45 -2.42
N GLN A 20 1.64 -2.13 -2.19
CA GLN A 20 0.60 -1.42 -1.46
C GLN A 20 -0.18 -0.48 -2.41
N PRO A 21 -1.42 -0.82 -2.82
CA PRO A 21 -2.20 0.01 -3.75
C PRO A 21 -2.45 1.43 -3.24
N ASP A 22 -2.50 1.64 -1.92
CA ASP A 22 -2.73 2.96 -1.32
C ASP A 22 -1.62 3.98 -1.64
N THR A 23 -0.47 3.53 -2.14
CA THR A 23 0.65 4.40 -2.55
C THR A 23 0.49 4.98 -3.96
N ALA A 24 -0.49 4.49 -4.73
CA ALA A 24 -0.65 4.84 -6.13
C ALA A 24 -1.11 6.31 -6.31
N PRO A 25 -0.39 7.16 -7.06
CA PRO A 25 -0.80 8.55 -7.31
C PRO A 25 -2.24 8.76 -7.82
N PRO A 26 -2.82 7.90 -8.69
CA PRO A 26 -4.25 7.96 -9.05
C PRO A 26 -5.19 7.81 -7.86
N ARG A 27 -4.93 6.82 -6.98
CA ARG A 27 -5.72 6.60 -5.77
C ARG A 27 -5.52 7.76 -4.79
N LEU A 28 -4.29 8.26 -4.65
CA LEU A 28 -4.00 9.43 -3.81
C LEU A 28 -4.72 10.69 -4.29
N GLN A 29 -4.83 10.94 -5.60
CA GLN A 29 -5.61 12.06 -6.14
C GLN A 29 -7.08 11.95 -5.72
N MET A 30 -7.68 10.78 -5.93
CA MET A 30 -9.08 10.55 -5.60
C MET A 30 -9.33 10.68 -4.09
N THR A 31 -8.44 10.13 -3.28
CA THR A 31 -8.51 10.25 -1.82
C THR A 31 -8.40 11.69 -1.34
N LEU A 32 -7.45 12.48 -1.88
CA LEU A 32 -7.34 13.90 -1.55
C LEU A 32 -8.60 14.65 -1.98
N ALA A 33 -9.16 14.35 -3.16
CA ALA A 33 -10.41 14.94 -3.61
C ALA A 33 -11.59 14.63 -2.66
N ILE A 34 -11.71 13.39 -2.17
CA ILE A 34 -12.71 12.99 -1.16
C ILE A 34 -12.53 13.80 0.15
N ALA A 35 -11.28 13.97 0.58
CA ALA A 35 -10.90 14.76 1.75
C ALA A 35 -10.95 16.30 1.52
N ASP A 36 -11.52 16.74 0.39
CA ASP A 36 -11.62 18.12 -0.05
C ASP A 36 -10.27 18.84 -0.23
N THR A 37 -9.19 18.11 -0.43
CA THR A 37 -7.86 18.64 -0.70
C THR A 37 -7.56 18.60 -2.20
N VAL A 38 -7.20 19.74 -2.79
CA VAL A 38 -6.82 19.83 -4.20
C VAL A 38 -5.43 19.24 -4.42
N TRP A 39 -5.34 18.25 -5.31
CA TRP A 39 -4.06 17.81 -5.88
C TRP A 39 -4.18 17.57 -7.38
N ARG A 40 -3.51 18.43 -8.13
CA ARG A 40 -3.48 18.40 -9.60
C ARG A 40 -2.04 18.70 -10.03
N PRO A 41 -1.21 17.68 -10.27
CA PRO A 41 0.16 17.94 -10.72
C PRO A 41 0.14 18.67 -12.06
N ALA A 42 1.10 19.56 -12.27
CA ALA A 42 1.17 20.40 -13.47
C ALA A 42 1.33 19.56 -14.75
N ASP A 43 2.12 18.49 -14.66
CA ASP A 43 2.29 17.50 -15.72
C ASP A 43 2.09 16.09 -15.14
N ARG A 44 0.94 15.47 -15.41
CA ARG A 44 0.61 14.11 -14.96
C ARG A 44 1.46 13.05 -15.67
N GLU A 45 2.06 13.39 -16.81
CA GLU A 45 2.89 12.50 -17.63
C GLU A 45 4.34 12.45 -17.16
N ARG A 46 4.80 13.44 -16.36
CA ARG A 46 6.20 13.57 -15.95
C ARG A 46 6.36 13.83 -14.46
N LEU A 47 5.86 12.92 -13.64
CA LEU A 47 6.06 12.99 -12.20
C LEU A 47 7.45 12.50 -11.81
N THR A 48 8.04 13.13 -10.79
CA THR A 48 9.17 12.61 -10.05
C THR A 48 8.69 12.00 -8.75
N VAL A 49 8.87 10.69 -8.58
CA VAL A 49 8.38 9.91 -7.43
C VAL A 49 9.57 9.41 -6.63
N LEU A 50 9.51 9.58 -5.30
CA LEU A 50 10.51 9.10 -4.36
C LEU A 50 9.90 8.08 -3.40
N ASP A 51 10.47 6.88 -3.33
CA ASP A 51 10.11 5.82 -2.41
C ASP A 51 11.20 5.70 -1.32
N ILE A 52 10.89 6.18 -0.11
CA ILE A 52 11.80 6.16 1.04
C ILE A 52 11.62 4.83 1.78
N GLY A 53 12.73 4.10 1.97
CA GLY A 53 12.70 2.73 2.46
C GLY A 53 12.12 1.79 1.41
N CYS A 54 12.56 1.92 0.15
CA CYS A 54 11.98 1.19 -0.98
C CYS A 54 12.19 -0.32 -0.88
N GLY A 55 13.04 -0.80 0.03
CA GLY A 55 13.43 -2.19 0.15
C GLY A 55 13.90 -2.71 -1.20
N ARG A 56 13.30 -3.82 -1.64
CA ARG A 56 13.62 -4.51 -2.89
C ARG A 56 13.03 -3.83 -4.14
N GLY A 57 12.40 -2.67 -3.99
CA GLY A 57 11.99 -1.81 -5.10
C GLY A 57 10.71 -2.21 -5.83
N VAL A 58 9.86 -3.07 -5.26
CA VAL A 58 8.63 -3.57 -5.91
C VAL A 58 7.70 -2.44 -6.33
N THR A 59 7.31 -1.56 -5.39
CA THR A 59 6.43 -0.42 -5.67
C THR A 59 7.04 0.51 -6.71
N ALA A 60 8.31 0.89 -6.54
CA ALA A 60 9.04 1.72 -7.50
C ALA A 60 9.07 1.09 -8.91
N CYS A 61 9.35 -0.21 -9.03
CA CYS A 61 9.37 -0.91 -10.33
C CYS A 61 8.00 -0.94 -11.00
N LEU A 62 6.92 -1.17 -10.23
CA LEU A 62 5.56 -1.17 -10.76
C LEU A 62 5.14 0.23 -11.25
N LEU A 63 5.46 1.28 -10.50
CA LEU A 63 5.21 2.66 -10.91
C LEU A 63 6.04 3.02 -12.17
N ALA A 64 7.31 2.65 -12.20
CA ALA A 64 8.20 2.87 -13.35
C ALA A 64 7.75 2.11 -14.61
N ALA A 65 7.23 0.89 -14.45
CA ALA A 65 6.70 0.09 -15.54
C ALA A 65 5.40 0.64 -16.11
N ALA A 66 4.49 1.12 -15.24
CA ALA A 66 3.22 1.70 -15.65
C ALA A 66 3.37 3.13 -16.22
N ASN A 67 4.48 3.83 -15.93
CA ASN A 67 4.68 5.23 -16.29
C ASN A 67 6.04 5.47 -16.95
N PRO A 68 6.20 5.28 -18.28
CA PRO A 68 7.49 5.38 -18.97
C PRO A 68 8.18 6.76 -18.91
N HIS A 69 7.45 7.82 -18.59
CA HIS A 69 7.94 9.20 -18.57
C HIS A 69 8.10 9.78 -17.17
N TRP A 70 7.81 9.00 -16.12
CA TRP A 70 8.10 9.39 -14.74
C TRP A 70 9.57 9.13 -14.42
N ASP A 71 10.12 9.87 -13.46
CA ASP A 71 11.41 9.56 -12.82
C ASP A 71 11.12 8.96 -11.44
N VAL A 72 11.38 7.67 -11.27
CA VAL A 72 11.05 6.94 -10.04
C VAL A 72 12.35 6.58 -9.31
N ILE A 73 12.46 7.02 -8.06
CA ILE A 73 13.67 6.91 -7.27
C ILE A 73 13.36 6.15 -5.98
N GLY A 74 14.09 5.08 -5.70
CA GLY A 74 14.04 4.36 -4.43
C GLY A 74 15.28 4.64 -3.58
N LEU A 75 15.08 4.99 -2.30
CA LEU A 75 16.12 5.08 -1.29
C LEU A 75 15.96 3.95 -0.28
N ASP A 76 17.06 3.29 0.07
CA ASP A 76 17.08 2.33 1.17
C ASP A 76 18.47 2.32 1.84
N LEU A 77 18.54 1.91 3.10
CA LEU A 77 19.80 1.77 3.83
C LEU A 77 20.50 0.44 3.46
N GLN A 78 19.74 -0.61 3.13
CA GLN A 78 20.27 -1.96 3.01
C GLN A 78 20.90 -2.20 1.62
N PRO A 79 22.22 -2.46 1.53
CA PRO A 79 22.88 -2.65 0.24
C PRO A 79 22.34 -3.84 -0.55
N VAL A 80 21.94 -4.92 0.14
CA VAL A 80 21.38 -6.13 -0.48
C VAL A 80 20.03 -5.82 -1.16
N HIS A 81 19.18 -5.03 -0.50
CA HIS A 81 17.90 -4.60 -1.07
C HIS A 81 18.12 -3.74 -2.32
N ILE A 82 19.04 -2.78 -2.25
CA ILE A 82 19.37 -1.91 -3.39
C ILE A 82 19.96 -2.68 -4.56
N ALA A 83 20.86 -3.63 -4.31
CA ALA A 83 21.42 -4.50 -5.34
C ALA A 83 20.33 -5.29 -6.06
N GLU A 84 19.43 -5.92 -5.31
CA GLU A 84 18.32 -6.68 -5.90
C GLU A 84 17.32 -5.80 -6.65
N ALA A 85 16.99 -4.61 -6.12
CA ALA A 85 16.11 -3.66 -6.80
C ALA A 85 16.69 -3.22 -8.16
N ARG A 86 18.00 -2.99 -8.23
CA ARG A 86 18.71 -2.68 -9.48
C ARG A 86 18.67 -3.85 -10.47
N GLU A 87 18.84 -5.09 -9.99
CA GLU A 87 18.72 -6.28 -10.83
C GLU A 87 17.30 -6.44 -11.40
N ILE A 88 16.27 -6.26 -10.56
CA ILE A 88 14.86 -6.32 -10.99
C ILE A 88 14.58 -5.27 -12.07
N ALA A 89 14.98 -4.02 -11.85
CA ALA A 89 14.79 -2.96 -12.83
C ALA A 89 15.56 -3.20 -14.14
N ALA A 90 16.81 -3.69 -14.06
CA ALA A 90 17.60 -4.01 -15.23
C ALA A 90 16.95 -5.14 -16.06
N GLU A 91 16.52 -6.23 -15.43
CA GLU A 91 15.86 -7.35 -16.11
C GLU A 91 14.50 -6.97 -16.70
N ALA A 92 13.74 -6.12 -16.02
CA ALA A 92 12.47 -5.59 -16.53
C ALA A 92 12.67 -4.53 -17.64
N GLY A 93 13.88 -4.01 -17.82
CA GLY A 93 14.20 -2.93 -18.77
C GLY A 93 13.61 -1.58 -18.35
N LEU A 94 13.69 -1.26 -17.06
CA LEU A 94 13.20 -0.02 -16.47
C LEU A 94 14.32 1.02 -16.37
N ASP A 95 14.47 1.80 -17.42
CA ASP A 95 15.43 2.90 -17.57
C ASP A 95 15.11 4.15 -16.73
N ASN A 96 13.89 4.23 -16.19
CA ASN A 96 13.39 5.35 -15.42
C ASN A 96 13.23 5.06 -13.92
N ALA A 97 13.77 3.92 -13.46
CA ALA A 97 13.83 3.54 -12.05
C ALA A 97 15.27 3.60 -11.55
N ARG A 98 15.52 4.38 -10.50
CA ARG A 98 16.86 4.55 -9.89
C ARG A 98 16.83 4.13 -8.44
N PHE A 99 17.76 3.27 -8.02
CA PHE A 99 17.86 2.80 -6.63
C PHE A 99 19.19 3.22 -6.02
N ILE A 100 19.12 3.89 -4.87
CA ILE A 100 20.25 4.55 -4.23
C ILE A 100 20.32 4.08 -2.78
N GLU A 101 21.50 3.59 -2.39
CA GLU A 101 21.82 3.33 -0.99
C GLU A 101 22.05 4.67 -0.28
N ALA A 102 21.31 4.94 0.79
CA ALA A 102 21.45 6.17 1.56
C ALA A 102 21.12 5.98 3.04
N ASP A 103 21.98 6.51 3.91
CA ASP A 103 21.66 6.72 5.32
C ASP A 103 21.02 8.09 5.50
N LEU A 104 19.71 8.11 5.71
CA LEU A 104 18.94 9.35 5.89
C LEU A 104 19.37 10.14 7.13
N ALA A 105 19.94 9.50 8.16
CA ALA A 105 20.45 10.22 9.33
C ALA A 105 21.66 11.10 8.97
N GLU A 106 22.46 10.67 7.99
CA GLU A 106 23.64 11.37 7.49
C GLU A 106 23.33 12.37 6.36
N LEU A 107 22.11 12.37 5.80
CA LEU A 107 21.71 13.33 4.76
C LEU A 107 21.38 14.72 5.34
N ASP A 108 22.07 15.73 4.82
CA ASP A 108 21.75 17.15 4.96
C ASP A 108 21.04 17.68 3.69
N GLU A 109 20.70 18.98 3.67
CA GLU A 109 19.98 19.58 2.53
C GLU A 109 20.83 19.59 1.25
N ASP A 110 22.13 19.86 1.36
CA ASP A 110 23.05 19.95 0.21
C ASP A 110 23.33 18.57 -0.41
N SER A 111 23.59 17.56 0.41
CA SER A 111 23.74 16.17 -0.04
C SER A 111 22.45 15.63 -0.63
N SER A 112 21.29 15.92 -0.03
CA SER A 112 19.98 15.58 -0.59
C SER A 112 19.79 16.21 -1.97
N ALA A 113 20.16 17.49 -2.15
CA ALA A 113 20.02 18.20 -3.41
C ALA A 113 20.95 17.68 -4.51
N ARG A 114 22.15 17.18 -4.16
CA ARG A 114 23.04 16.50 -5.12
C ARG A 114 22.54 15.11 -5.49
N LEU A 115 21.89 14.41 -4.56
CA LEU A 115 21.41 13.05 -4.74
C LEU A 115 20.11 12.99 -5.52
N LEU A 116 19.22 13.96 -5.28
CA LEU A 116 17.83 13.92 -5.73
C LEU A 116 17.39 15.22 -6.41
N PRO A 117 16.62 15.13 -7.51
CA PRO A 117 15.83 16.26 -7.99
C PRO A 117 14.73 16.64 -6.98
N GLU A 118 14.02 17.73 -7.25
CA GLU A 118 12.77 17.99 -6.53
C GLU A 118 11.70 16.95 -6.92
N VAL A 119 10.85 16.59 -5.97
CA VAL A 119 9.91 15.46 -6.08
C VAL A 119 8.45 15.91 -5.98
N ASP A 120 7.57 15.30 -6.80
CA ASP A 120 6.13 15.56 -6.81
C ASP A 120 5.39 14.69 -5.79
N VAL A 121 5.85 13.44 -5.64
CA VAL A 121 5.24 12.42 -4.78
C VAL A 121 6.34 11.75 -3.97
N VAL A 122 6.16 11.68 -2.65
CA VAL A 122 6.98 10.86 -1.77
C VAL A 122 6.14 9.77 -1.15
N ILE A 123 6.64 8.54 -1.17
CA ILE A 123 6.10 7.38 -0.49
C ILE A 123 7.05 7.06 0.67
N CYS A 124 6.52 6.95 1.88
CA CYS A 124 7.25 6.53 3.07
C CYS A 124 6.37 5.54 3.83
N TYR A 125 6.46 4.26 3.46
CA TYR A 125 5.59 3.21 3.96
C TYR A 125 6.37 2.25 4.85
N GLY A 126 6.01 2.16 6.13
CA GLY A 126 6.66 1.22 7.03
C GLY A 126 8.09 1.60 7.41
N VAL A 127 8.42 2.90 7.43
CA VAL A 127 9.75 3.39 7.84
C VAL A 127 9.68 4.14 9.17
N TRP A 128 8.84 5.17 9.26
CA TRP A 128 8.81 6.11 10.39
C TRP A 128 8.79 5.44 11.78
N THR A 129 7.96 4.41 11.93
CA THR A 129 7.78 3.64 13.17
C THR A 129 9.05 2.88 13.58
N TRP A 130 9.86 2.43 12.62
CA TRP A 130 10.91 1.42 12.81
C TRP A 130 12.31 2.02 12.92
N VAL A 131 12.44 3.33 12.77
CA VAL A 131 13.73 4.02 12.69
C VAL A 131 13.95 4.96 13.87
N PRO A 132 15.21 5.14 14.29
CA PRO A 132 15.57 6.04 15.39
C PRO A 132 15.38 7.51 15.02
N ASP A 133 15.35 8.37 16.03
CA ASP A 133 15.08 9.81 15.88
C ASP A 133 16.02 10.52 14.88
N PRO A 134 17.34 10.25 14.78
CA PRO A 134 18.20 10.86 13.76
C PRO A 134 17.74 10.61 12.32
N VAL A 135 17.17 9.43 12.05
CA VAL A 135 16.62 9.06 10.73
C VAL A 135 15.31 9.78 10.48
N ARG A 136 14.43 9.91 11.50
CA ARG A 136 13.19 10.69 11.41
C ARG A 136 13.48 12.16 11.09
N GLU A 137 14.48 12.74 11.76
CA GLU A 137 14.95 14.09 11.47
C GLU A 137 15.53 14.19 10.06
N GLY A 138 16.26 13.18 9.61
CA GLY A 138 16.73 13.04 8.23
C GLY A 138 15.60 13.07 7.20
N ILE A 139 14.54 12.28 7.43
CA ILE A 139 13.33 12.27 6.60
C ILE A 139 12.73 13.68 6.56
N VAL A 140 12.54 14.35 7.69
CA VAL A 140 11.95 15.70 7.74
C VAL A 140 12.80 16.70 6.96
N ARG A 141 14.14 16.68 7.08
CA ARG A 141 15.06 17.54 6.31
C ARG A 141 14.98 17.27 4.80
N LEU A 142 14.98 16.00 4.40
CA LEU A 142 14.84 15.61 3.00
C LEU A 142 13.51 16.11 2.43
N LEU A 143 12.41 15.85 3.12
CA LEU A 143 11.08 16.30 2.70
C LEU A 143 11.03 17.82 2.58
N ARG A 144 11.58 18.54 3.57
CA ARG A 144 11.66 20.01 3.57
C ARG A 144 12.37 20.52 2.32
N SER A 145 13.51 19.93 1.98
CA SER A 145 14.37 20.42 0.91
C SER A 145 13.94 19.98 -0.50
N ARG A 146 13.36 18.77 -0.67
CA ARG A 146 13.12 18.19 -2.00
C ARG A 146 11.65 18.19 -2.45
N VAL A 147 10.67 18.21 -1.54
CA VAL A 147 9.24 18.18 -1.95
C VAL A 147 8.85 19.51 -2.60
N LYS A 148 8.35 19.44 -3.84
CA LYS A 148 7.88 20.61 -4.60
C LYS A 148 6.70 21.27 -3.89
N ALA A 149 6.47 22.57 -4.16
CA ALA A 149 5.20 23.20 -3.83
C ALA A 149 4.05 22.47 -4.55
N GLY A 150 3.00 22.08 -3.83
CA GLY A 150 1.92 21.22 -4.34
C GLY A 150 2.26 19.73 -4.39
N GLY A 151 3.48 19.33 -4.00
CA GLY A 151 3.87 17.93 -3.85
C GLY A 151 3.20 17.28 -2.65
N LEU A 152 3.09 15.95 -2.69
CA LEU A 152 2.48 15.15 -1.62
C LEU A 152 3.46 14.14 -1.01
N VAL A 153 3.16 13.75 0.24
CA VAL A 153 3.90 12.75 1.00
C VAL A 153 2.90 11.77 1.58
N PHE A 154 2.97 10.52 1.15
CA PHE A 154 2.24 9.40 1.73
C PHE A 154 3.05 8.78 2.88
N MET A 155 2.42 8.60 4.03
CA MET A 155 3.01 8.04 5.24
C MET A 155 2.22 6.81 5.69
N GLY A 156 2.87 5.65 5.78
CA GLY A 156 2.34 4.44 6.40
C GLY A 156 3.05 4.13 7.72
N TYR A 157 2.33 4.09 8.84
CA TYR A 157 2.92 3.98 10.17
C TYR A 157 2.01 3.30 11.21
N ASN A 158 2.62 2.67 12.22
CA ASN A 158 1.91 2.16 13.39
C ASN A 158 1.48 3.36 14.26
N ALA A 159 0.20 3.40 14.61
CA ALA A 159 -0.45 4.52 15.25
C ALA A 159 -0.83 4.24 16.71
N LEU A 160 -0.74 5.29 17.52
CA LEU A 160 -1.34 5.36 18.85
C LEU A 160 -2.69 6.11 18.79
N PRO A 161 -3.64 5.77 19.68
CA PRO A 161 -3.54 4.81 20.79
C PRO A 161 -3.71 3.34 20.40
N GLY A 162 -4.03 3.02 19.14
CA GLY A 162 -4.38 1.66 18.70
C GLY A 162 -3.37 0.57 19.09
N PHE A 163 -2.06 0.85 18.99
CA PHE A 163 -0.99 -0.08 19.37
C PHE A 163 -0.55 -0.03 20.85
N ALA A 164 -1.21 0.75 21.71
CA ALA A 164 -0.76 0.95 23.09
C ALA A 164 -0.64 -0.37 23.89
N ASP A 165 -1.56 -1.32 23.67
CA ASP A 165 -1.55 -2.64 24.31
C ASP A 165 -0.46 -3.60 23.78
N CYS A 166 0.19 -3.25 22.66
CA CYS A 166 1.33 -3.99 22.11
C CYS A 166 2.70 -3.47 22.57
N ILE A 167 2.76 -2.31 23.24
CA ILE A 167 4.02 -1.77 23.77
C ILE A 167 4.68 -2.74 24.76
N PRO A 168 3.96 -3.30 25.75
CA PRO A 168 4.56 -4.29 26.65
C PRO A 168 4.99 -5.56 25.91
N LEU A 169 4.18 -6.04 24.96
CA LEU A 169 4.49 -7.24 24.18
C LEU A 169 5.80 -7.07 23.41
N GLN A 170 5.98 -5.96 22.70
CA GLN A 170 7.18 -5.70 21.90
C GLN A 170 8.42 -5.66 22.80
N ARG A 171 8.33 -5.00 23.96
CA ARG A 171 9.42 -4.96 24.93
C ARG A 171 9.81 -6.35 25.42
N LEU A 172 8.83 -7.19 25.74
CA LEU A 172 9.07 -8.57 26.19
C LEU A 172 9.70 -9.43 25.09
N LEU A 173 9.24 -9.29 23.84
CA LEU A 173 9.79 -10.00 22.68
C LEU A 173 11.26 -9.65 22.45
N GLU A 174 11.61 -8.35 22.51
CA GLU A 174 12.99 -7.89 22.35
C GLU A 174 13.89 -8.34 23.51
N GLU A 175 13.40 -8.27 24.76
CA GLU A 175 14.16 -8.73 25.93
C GLU A 175 14.39 -10.24 25.92
N ALA A 176 13.41 -11.04 25.47
CA ALA A 176 13.50 -12.49 25.43
C ALA A 176 14.64 -13.01 24.53
N VAL A 177 15.06 -12.23 23.54
CA VAL A 177 16.10 -12.60 22.56
C VAL A 177 17.38 -11.76 22.70
N ARG A 178 17.41 -10.82 23.64
CA ARG A 178 18.56 -9.92 23.80
C ARG A 178 19.80 -10.71 24.20
N GLY A 179 20.87 -10.59 23.40
CA GLY A 179 22.12 -11.32 23.62
C GLY A 179 22.03 -12.82 23.33
N MET A 180 20.90 -13.30 22.79
CA MET A 180 20.77 -14.67 22.32
C MET A 180 21.63 -14.88 21.06
N PRO A 181 22.57 -15.84 21.04
CA PRO A 181 23.29 -16.19 19.83
C PRO A 181 22.35 -16.91 18.85
N GLY A 182 22.68 -16.87 17.57
CA GLY A 182 21.92 -17.57 16.52
C GLY A 182 21.34 -16.64 15.47
N SER A 183 20.79 -17.26 14.43
CA SER A 183 20.14 -16.61 13.31
C SER A 183 18.88 -15.84 13.74
N ASP A 184 18.50 -14.86 12.91
CA ASP A 184 17.31 -14.05 13.12
C ASP A 184 16.03 -14.91 13.19
N THR A 185 15.97 -16.00 12.42
CA THR A 185 14.87 -16.97 12.48
C THR A 185 14.81 -17.69 13.83
N GLU A 186 15.95 -18.14 14.36
CA GLU A 186 16.00 -18.79 15.68
C GLU A 186 15.56 -17.82 16.79
N ARG A 187 16.00 -16.56 16.72
CA ARG A 187 15.56 -15.51 17.65
C ARG A 187 14.06 -15.25 17.53
N GLY A 188 13.53 -15.14 16.31
CA GLY A 188 12.09 -14.99 16.06
C GLY A 188 11.26 -16.12 16.67
N MET A 189 11.70 -17.38 16.50
CA MET A 189 11.04 -18.55 17.07
C MET A 189 11.12 -18.57 18.61
N ALA A 190 12.26 -18.21 19.19
CA ALA A 190 12.40 -18.11 20.65
C ALA A 190 11.50 -17.03 21.24
N ALA A 191 11.37 -15.87 20.58
CA ALA A 191 10.48 -14.81 21.00
C ALA A 191 9.00 -15.27 20.98
N LEU A 192 8.58 -15.99 19.95
CA LEU A 192 7.25 -16.59 19.87
C LEU A 192 7.00 -17.57 21.02
N ALA A 193 7.93 -18.49 21.27
CA ALA A 193 7.82 -19.47 22.35
C ALA A 193 7.70 -18.79 23.73
N ALA A 194 8.45 -17.71 23.96
CA ALA A 194 8.37 -16.93 25.20
C ALA A 194 6.98 -16.31 25.39
N VAL A 195 6.40 -15.72 24.34
CA VAL A 195 5.06 -15.13 24.40
C VAL A 195 3.97 -16.18 24.58
N GLU A 196 4.11 -17.35 23.94
CA GLU A 196 3.20 -18.48 24.13
C GLU A 196 3.22 -19.00 25.56
N ALA A 197 4.41 -19.12 26.17
CA ALA A 197 4.56 -19.51 27.56
C ALA A 197 3.91 -18.48 28.52
N LEU A 198 4.09 -17.18 28.27
CA LEU A 198 3.46 -16.12 29.05
C LEU A 198 1.93 -16.15 28.92
N ARG A 199 1.40 -16.38 27.71
CA ARG A 199 -0.03 -16.54 27.46
C ARG A 199 -0.58 -17.74 28.24
N ALA A 200 0.08 -18.89 28.16
CA ALA A 200 -0.33 -20.10 28.88
C ALA A 200 -0.28 -19.94 30.40
N ALA A 201 0.66 -19.14 30.92
CA ALA A 201 0.77 -18.81 32.34
C ALA A 201 -0.24 -17.75 32.83
N GLY A 202 -1.07 -17.19 31.94
CA GLY A 202 -2.07 -16.18 32.30
C GLY A 202 -1.50 -14.78 32.54
N ALA A 203 -0.48 -14.38 31.77
CA ALA A 203 0.09 -13.03 31.85
C ALA A 203 -0.99 -11.95 31.57
N ARG A 204 -1.16 -11.02 32.52
CA ARG A 204 -2.30 -10.07 32.54
C ARG A 204 -2.16 -8.85 31.63
N HIS A 205 -0.96 -8.58 31.12
CA HIS A 205 -0.64 -7.37 30.36
C HIS A 205 -0.24 -7.67 28.92
N LEU A 206 -0.72 -8.81 28.39
CA LEU A 206 -0.65 -9.10 26.96
C LEU A 206 -1.73 -8.29 26.20
N PRO A 207 -1.57 -8.10 24.88
CA PRO A 207 -2.59 -7.47 24.06
C PRO A 207 -3.89 -8.28 24.07
N ARG A 208 -4.95 -7.70 23.52
CA ARG A 208 -6.20 -8.44 23.28
C ARG A 208 -5.95 -9.75 22.53
N GLU A 209 -6.72 -10.77 22.85
CA GLU A 209 -6.52 -12.14 22.34
C GLU A 209 -6.50 -12.19 20.81
N GLU A 210 -7.36 -11.42 20.12
CA GLU A 210 -7.40 -11.40 18.66
C GLU A 210 -6.09 -10.86 18.04
N VAL A 211 -5.47 -9.90 18.71
CA VAL A 211 -4.19 -9.30 18.30
C VAL A 211 -3.05 -10.27 18.58
N LEU A 212 -3.08 -10.90 19.75
CA LEU A 212 -2.08 -11.89 20.13
C LEU A 212 -2.10 -13.10 19.20
N ASP A 213 -3.29 -13.62 18.88
CA ASP A 213 -3.49 -14.69 17.91
C ASP A 213 -2.96 -14.30 16.53
N HIS A 214 -3.20 -13.05 16.10
CA HIS A 214 -2.66 -12.55 14.84
C HIS A 214 -1.13 -12.57 14.82
N VAL A 215 -0.48 -12.03 15.86
CA VAL A 215 0.99 -11.97 15.98
C VAL A 215 1.58 -13.38 15.98
N LEU A 216 1.04 -14.30 16.80
CA LEU A 216 1.53 -15.67 16.89
C LEU A 216 1.33 -16.43 15.56
N THR A 217 0.17 -16.29 14.92
CA THR A 217 -0.13 -16.97 13.65
C THR A 217 0.79 -16.48 12.52
N ARG A 218 0.96 -15.16 12.40
CA ARG A 218 1.86 -14.55 11.43
C ARG A 218 3.31 -14.97 11.70
N GLY A 219 3.75 -14.87 12.95
CA GLY A 219 5.12 -15.18 13.33
C GLY A 219 5.51 -16.63 13.04
N ARG A 220 4.61 -17.59 13.31
CA ARG A 220 4.83 -19.01 12.99
C ARG A 220 5.01 -19.27 11.49
N ARG A 221 4.25 -18.53 10.65
CA ARG A 221 4.35 -18.66 9.18
C ARG A 221 5.56 -17.93 8.61
N ALA A 222 6.00 -16.86 9.24
CA ALA A 222 7.07 -16.01 8.77
C ALA A 222 7.95 -15.52 9.94
N PRO A 223 8.93 -16.31 10.41
CA PRO A 223 9.82 -15.88 11.48
C PRO A 223 10.59 -14.59 11.15
N ALA A 224 10.91 -14.36 9.89
CA ALA A 224 11.49 -13.11 9.38
C ALA A 224 10.62 -11.87 9.70
N TYR A 225 9.29 -12.00 9.62
CA TYR A 225 8.36 -10.92 9.99
C TYR A 225 8.50 -10.57 11.47
N MET A 226 8.71 -11.54 12.37
CA MET A 226 8.90 -11.26 13.80
C MET A 226 10.12 -10.39 14.05
N VAL A 227 11.20 -10.64 13.32
CA VAL A 227 12.45 -9.90 13.49
C VAL A 227 12.28 -8.44 13.08
N HIS A 228 11.73 -8.21 11.89
CA HIS A 228 11.51 -6.86 11.39
C HIS A 228 10.43 -6.10 12.17
N GLU A 229 9.33 -6.77 12.54
CA GLU A 229 8.16 -6.15 13.15
C GLU A 229 8.21 -6.10 14.70
N TRP A 230 9.00 -6.94 15.37
CA TRP A 230 8.92 -6.99 16.84
C TRP A 230 10.26 -6.92 17.54
N LEU A 231 11.35 -7.33 16.88
CA LEU A 231 12.66 -7.44 17.55
C LEU A 231 13.57 -6.22 17.33
N THR A 232 13.13 -5.18 16.63
CA THR A 232 13.87 -3.91 16.55
C THR A 232 13.83 -3.16 17.88
N SER A 233 14.94 -2.52 18.25
CA SER A 233 15.00 -1.64 19.42
C SER A 233 14.36 -0.25 19.19
N PHE A 234 13.95 0.05 17.96
CA PHE A 234 13.46 1.37 17.55
C PHE A 234 11.96 1.42 17.24
N TRP A 235 11.23 0.32 17.49
CA TRP A 235 9.78 0.30 17.29
C TRP A 235 9.09 1.34 18.17
N ARG A 236 8.55 2.38 17.54
CA ARG A 236 7.86 3.46 18.24
C ARG A 236 6.66 3.92 17.40
N PRO A 237 5.48 3.33 17.64
CA PRO A 237 4.21 3.85 17.16
C PRO A 237 4.01 5.31 17.59
N VAL A 238 3.23 6.07 16.83
CA VAL A 238 3.12 7.52 17.02
C VAL A 238 1.67 7.97 16.96
N PHE A 239 1.31 8.99 17.73
CA PHE A 239 0.01 9.64 17.55
C PHE A 239 0.03 10.44 16.25
N HIS A 240 -1.09 10.46 15.52
CA HIS A 240 -1.23 11.29 14.32
C HIS A 240 -0.80 12.75 14.57
N ALA A 241 -1.20 13.36 15.69
CA ALA A 241 -0.85 14.73 16.04
C ALA A 241 0.67 14.98 16.11
N ASP A 242 1.43 14.01 16.61
CA ASP A 242 2.88 14.15 16.77
C ASP A 242 3.57 14.02 15.41
N LEU A 243 3.17 13.04 14.59
CA LEU A 243 3.66 12.93 13.22
C LEU A 243 3.34 14.19 12.41
N ALA A 244 2.11 14.69 12.48
CA ALA A 244 1.70 15.90 11.78
C ALA A 244 2.52 17.12 12.23
N ARG A 245 2.84 17.23 13.52
CA ARG A 245 3.72 18.28 14.06
C ARG A 245 5.13 18.14 13.50
N ASP A 246 5.67 16.93 13.43
CA ASP A 246 7.00 16.69 12.88
C ASP A 246 7.08 17.07 11.40
N LEU A 247 6.09 16.66 10.60
CA LEU A 247 6.02 16.97 9.16
C LEU A 247 5.71 18.45 8.88
N SER A 248 5.06 19.16 9.80
CA SER A 248 4.83 20.60 9.67
C SER A 248 6.14 21.41 9.56
N ARG A 249 7.24 20.89 10.15
CA ARG A 249 8.59 21.48 10.03
C ARG A 249 9.15 21.43 8.61
N ALA A 250 8.60 20.52 7.78
CA ALA A 250 8.82 20.42 6.35
C ALA A 250 7.72 21.13 5.52
N ARG A 251 6.93 22.03 6.14
CA ARG A 251 5.82 22.77 5.49
C ARG A 251 4.77 21.85 4.86
N LEU A 252 4.55 20.70 5.48
CA LEU A 252 3.54 19.73 5.06
C LEU A 252 2.32 19.85 5.96
N GLU A 253 1.15 19.80 5.33
CA GLU A 253 -0.15 19.88 6.00
C GLU A 253 -0.94 18.59 5.75
N TYR A 254 -1.69 18.12 6.74
CA TYR A 254 -2.50 16.90 6.57
C TYR A 254 -3.57 17.10 5.49
N GLY A 255 -3.52 16.26 4.46
CA GLY A 255 -4.42 16.29 3.30
C GLY A 255 -5.58 15.31 3.39
N GLY A 256 -5.39 14.15 4.03
CA GLY A 256 -6.41 13.12 4.22
C GLY A 256 -5.84 11.73 4.49
N CYS A 257 -6.70 10.77 4.82
CA CYS A 257 -6.32 9.36 5.00
C CYS A 257 -6.38 8.63 3.66
N ALA A 258 -5.32 7.91 3.28
CA ALA A 258 -5.21 7.19 2.00
C ALA A 258 -6.34 6.17 1.77
N ARG A 259 -6.98 5.69 2.84
CA ARG A 259 -8.23 4.91 2.83
C ARG A 259 -9.39 5.79 3.29
N PRO A 260 -10.01 6.58 2.39
CA PRO A 260 -10.89 7.69 2.77
C PRO A 260 -12.11 7.25 3.56
N ALA A 261 -12.69 6.09 3.25
CA ALA A 261 -13.84 5.55 3.97
C ALA A 261 -13.58 5.40 5.48
N ARG A 262 -12.34 5.11 5.88
CA ARG A 262 -11.96 5.04 7.29
C ARG A 262 -12.00 6.40 7.96
N SER A 263 -11.79 7.50 7.24
CA SER A 263 -11.69 8.86 7.80
C SER A 263 -13.01 9.62 7.90
N LEU A 264 -14.07 9.12 7.26
CA LEU A 264 -15.39 9.76 7.29
C LEU A 264 -16.08 9.48 8.63
N PRO A 265 -16.40 10.52 9.43
CA PRO A 265 -17.00 10.33 10.75
C PRO A 265 -18.29 9.53 10.72
N ASP A 266 -19.20 9.85 9.79
CA ASP A 266 -20.53 9.23 9.70
C ASP A 266 -20.47 7.73 9.37
N LEU A 267 -19.35 7.26 8.80
CA LEU A 267 -19.14 5.84 8.52
C LEU A 267 -18.54 5.09 9.72
N ASN A 268 -17.85 5.75 10.63
CA ASN A 268 -16.99 5.09 11.62
C ASN A 268 -17.35 5.42 13.07
N LEU A 269 -18.15 6.45 13.30
CA LEU A 269 -18.49 6.96 14.63
C LEU A 269 -20.00 7.05 14.80
N THR A 270 -20.46 6.77 16.02
CA THR A 270 -21.84 7.06 16.44
C THR A 270 -22.08 8.58 16.54
N GLU A 271 -23.33 9.02 16.45
CA GLU A 271 -23.68 10.44 16.63
C GLU A 271 -23.15 11.04 17.93
N THR A 272 -23.17 10.28 19.02
CA THR A 272 -22.65 10.73 20.33
C THR A 272 -21.13 10.93 20.28
N GLN A 273 -20.40 10.04 19.60
CA GLN A 273 -18.95 10.19 19.41
C GLN A 273 -18.64 11.38 18.48
N ILE A 274 -19.40 11.57 17.39
CA ILE A 274 -19.25 12.73 16.50
C ILE A 274 -19.44 14.03 17.27
N ARG A 275 -20.49 14.13 18.10
CA ARG A 275 -20.72 15.28 18.99
C ARG A 275 -19.56 15.48 19.98
N ALA A 276 -19.04 14.41 20.57
CA ALA A 276 -17.90 14.49 21.48
C ALA A 276 -16.63 15.00 20.79
N VAL A 277 -16.35 14.56 19.55
CA VAL A 277 -15.24 15.05 18.74
C VAL A 277 -15.41 16.54 18.41
N ALA A 278 -16.62 16.95 18.02
CA ALA A 278 -16.93 18.34 17.68
C ALA A 278 -16.86 19.30 18.89
N ALA A 279 -17.15 18.80 20.09
CA ALA A 279 -17.10 19.57 21.34
C ALA A 279 -15.68 19.67 21.96
N ALA A 280 -14.66 19.08 21.33
CA ALA A 280 -13.30 19.11 21.85
C ALA A 280 -12.74 20.54 21.94
N PRO A 281 -11.88 20.85 22.92
CA PRO A 281 -11.28 22.17 23.05
C PRO A 281 -10.48 22.59 21.80
N PRO A 282 -10.40 23.90 21.50
CA PRO A 282 -9.55 24.40 20.41
C PRO A 282 -8.11 23.87 20.52
N GLY A 283 -7.56 23.42 19.40
CA GLY A 283 -6.20 22.87 19.33
C GLY A 283 -6.09 21.36 19.56
N PHE A 284 -7.17 20.66 19.95
CA PHE A 284 -7.18 19.20 19.92
C PHE A 284 -7.09 18.68 18.49
N ALA A 285 -6.13 17.78 18.24
CA ALA A 285 -5.97 17.15 16.93
C ALA A 285 -7.13 16.18 16.67
N GLY A 286 -8.03 16.56 15.75
CA GLY A 286 -9.25 15.80 15.46
C GLY A 286 -9.01 14.33 15.12
N GLU A 287 -7.98 14.03 14.33
CA GLU A 287 -7.63 12.63 14.00
C GLU A 287 -7.19 11.82 15.23
N THR A 288 -6.38 12.39 16.12
CA THR A 288 -5.97 11.71 17.36
C THR A 288 -7.16 11.44 18.28
N LEU A 289 -8.11 12.38 18.34
CA LEU A 289 -9.33 12.18 19.12
C LEU A 289 -10.20 11.08 18.53
N ARG A 290 -10.39 11.06 17.20
CA ARG A 290 -11.12 9.99 16.50
C ARG A 290 -10.49 8.63 16.73
N ASP A 291 -9.15 8.53 16.71
CA ASP A 291 -8.44 7.28 16.94
C ASP A 291 -8.65 6.70 18.36
N THR A 292 -9.19 7.48 19.30
CA THR A 292 -9.61 6.97 20.62
C THR A 292 -10.88 6.11 20.53
N PHE A 293 -11.73 6.37 19.54
CA PHE A 293 -12.97 5.63 19.32
C PHE A 293 -12.83 4.50 18.29
N LEU A 294 -11.70 4.43 17.60
CA LEU A 294 -11.49 3.53 16.46
C LEU A 294 -10.33 2.59 16.73
N THR A 295 -10.42 1.35 16.25
CA THR A 295 -9.37 0.35 16.47
C THR A 295 -8.21 0.49 15.48
N ARG A 296 -7.73 1.72 15.25
CA ARG A 296 -6.72 2.05 14.24
C ARG A 296 -5.31 1.80 14.75
N ARG A 297 -4.80 0.60 14.48
CA ARG A 297 -3.40 0.22 14.73
C ARG A 297 -2.46 0.74 13.64
N PHE A 298 -2.85 0.67 12.37
CA PHE A 298 -2.03 1.16 11.26
C PHE A 298 -2.75 2.32 10.56
N ARG A 299 -2.01 3.40 10.28
CA ARG A 299 -2.51 4.55 9.51
C ARG A 299 -1.75 4.70 8.21
N THR A 300 -2.50 5.09 7.17
CA THR A 300 -1.98 5.58 5.90
C THR A 300 -2.52 6.97 5.67
N ASP A 301 -1.66 7.97 5.77
CA ASP A 301 -2.04 9.38 5.71
C ASP A 301 -1.26 10.10 4.61
N VAL A 302 -1.89 11.10 4.00
CA VAL A 302 -1.32 11.91 2.93
C VAL A 302 -1.17 13.33 3.42
N PHE A 303 0.02 13.88 3.28
CA PHE A 303 0.36 15.26 3.59
C PHE A 303 0.69 16.01 2.30
N VAL A 304 0.35 17.30 2.22
CA VAL A 304 0.52 18.13 1.03
C VAL A 304 1.28 19.40 1.39
N ARG A 305 2.21 19.82 0.53
CA ARG A 305 2.89 21.10 0.67
C ARG A 305 2.05 22.22 0.05
N GLY A 306 1.54 23.13 0.88
CA GLY A 306 0.65 24.20 0.42
C GLY A 306 -0.74 23.65 0.12
N ARG A 307 -1.37 23.04 1.13
CA ARG A 307 -2.69 22.42 1.00
C ARG A 307 -3.73 23.48 0.63
N ARG A 308 -4.64 23.12 -0.28
CA ARG A 308 -5.77 23.99 -0.67
C ARG A 308 -7.08 23.20 -0.63
N PRO A 309 -8.18 23.79 -0.12
CA PRO A 309 -9.50 23.18 -0.14
C PRO A 309 -10.10 23.17 -1.55
N GLY A 310 -11.22 22.46 -1.75
CA GLY A 310 -11.95 22.40 -3.01
C GLY A 310 -11.65 21.18 -3.88
N GLY A 311 -11.00 20.15 -3.32
CA GLY A 311 -10.68 18.91 -4.03
C GLY A 311 -11.93 18.17 -4.55
N ARG A 312 -13.08 18.31 -3.87
CA ARG A 312 -14.32 17.62 -4.23
C ARG A 312 -14.86 18.01 -5.60
N ALA A 313 -14.57 19.23 -6.06
CA ALA A 313 -14.98 19.70 -7.39
C ALA A 313 -14.36 18.89 -8.53
N MET A 314 -13.26 18.17 -8.28
CA MET A 314 -12.59 17.33 -9.27
C MET A 314 -13.21 15.94 -9.40
N LEU A 315 -13.99 15.49 -8.42
CA LEU A 315 -14.54 14.12 -8.39
C LEU A 315 -15.32 13.76 -9.67
N PRO A 316 -16.22 14.61 -10.21
CA PRO A 316 -16.97 14.27 -11.41
C PRO A 316 -16.10 13.96 -12.64
N GLU A 317 -14.88 14.50 -12.69
CA GLU A 317 -13.93 14.32 -13.81
C GLU A 317 -13.10 13.03 -13.70
N ILE A 318 -13.03 12.41 -12.51
CA ILE A 318 -12.24 11.20 -12.29
C ILE A 318 -12.93 10.03 -12.97
N ARG A 319 -12.19 9.33 -13.84
CA ARG A 319 -12.65 8.14 -14.54
C ARG A 319 -12.29 6.89 -13.76
N MET A 320 -13.25 5.99 -13.59
CA MET A 320 -13.14 4.73 -12.86
C MET A 320 -13.21 3.56 -13.83
N ALA A 321 -12.43 2.51 -13.57
CA ALA A 321 -12.49 1.23 -14.28
C ALA A 321 -12.63 0.07 -13.28
N LEU A 322 -13.31 -1.01 -13.67
CA LEU A 322 -13.49 -2.18 -12.80
C LEU A 322 -12.16 -2.90 -12.58
N ASP A 323 -11.96 -3.37 -11.35
CA ASP A 323 -10.85 -4.25 -10.95
C ASP A 323 -11.27 -5.73 -10.83
N VAL A 324 -12.57 -6.00 -10.90
CA VAL A 324 -13.18 -7.33 -10.75
C VAL A 324 -14.40 -7.45 -11.68
N ALA A 325 -14.72 -8.67 -12.13
CA ALA A 325 -15.89 -8.93 -12.94
C ALA A 325 -17.18 -8.52 -12.19
N PRO A 326 -18.19 -7.98 -12.90
CA PRO A 326 -19.46 -7.57 -12.28
C PRO A 326 -20.12 -8.66 -11.42
N SER A 327 -20.01 -9.93 -11.83
CA SER A 327 -20.58 -11.08 -11.10
C SER A 327 -19.92 -11.36 -9.75
N ALA A 328 -18.66 -10.95 -9.59
CA ALA A 328 -17.89 -11.14 -8.36
C ALA A 328 -17.74 -9.85 -7.53
N ALA A 329 -18.15 -8.71 -8.08
CA ALA A 329 -18.05 -7.40 -7.44
C ALA A 329 -19.10 -7.22 -6.33
N LYS A 330 -18.69 -6.67 -5.18
CA LYS A 330 -19.59 -6.27 -4.10
C LYS A 330 -19.25 -4.86 -3.65
N ILE A 331 -20.20 -3.92 -3.84
CA ILE A 331 -20.03 -2.54 -3.38
C ILE A 331 -20.43 -2.45 -1.90
N VAL A 332 -19.57 -3.00 -1.05
CA VAL A 332 -19.74 -3.03 0.40
C VAL A 332 -18.42 -2.61 1.05
N ILE A 333 -18.50 -1.67 1.98
CA ILE A 333 -17.38 -1.16 2.75
C ILE A 333 -17.59 -1.57 4.20
N PRO A 334 -16.67 -2.38 4.78
CA PRO A 334 -16.68 -2.61 6.21
C PRO A 334 -16.24 -1.34 6.95
N THR A 335 -17.01 -0.93 7.95
CA THR A 335 -16.73 0.24 8.77
C THR A 335 -16.78 -0.11 10.25
N GLU A 336 -16.24 0.76 11.11
CA GLU A 336 -16.28 0.52 12.56
C GLU A 336 -17.70 0.69 13.13
N ALA A 337 -18.63 1.29 12.36
CA ALA A 337 -20.04 1.42 12.70
C ALA A 337 -20.95 0.37 12.03
N GLY A 338 -20.38 -0.59 11.28
CA GLY A 338 -21.11 -1.63 10.54
C GLY A 338 -20.67 -1.75 9.10
N GLU A 339 -21.62 -1.61 8.16
CA GLU A 339 -21.34 -1.68 6.72
C GLU A 339 -21.96 -0.47 6.01
N ALA A 340 -21.23 0.08 5.04
CA ALA A 340 -21.74 1.04 4.08
C ALA A 340 -21.80 0.39 2.70
N SER A 341 -22.97 0.38 2.07
CA SER A 341 -23.18 -0.32 0.81
C SER A 341 -24.11 0.44 -0.12
N ALA A 342 -23.97 0.17 -1.42
CA ALA A 342 -24.98 0.54 -2.40
C ALA A 342 -26.18 -0.41 -2.29
N THR A 343 -27.39 0.07 -2.57
CA THR A 343 -28.55 -0.83 -2.70
C THR A 343 -28.33 -1.81 -3.85
N PRO A 344 -28.98 -2.99 -3.88
CA PRO A 344 -28.81 -3.95 -4.98
C PRO A 344 -29.04 -3.32 -6.37
N GLN A 345 -30.07 -2.48 -6.50
CA GLN A 345 -30.38 -1.75 -7.74
C GLN A 345 -29.28 -0.75 -8.13
N GLN A 346 -28.74 -0.01 -7.16
CA GLN A 346 -27.63 0.91 -7.39
C GLN A 346 -26.35 0.17 -7.79
N ALA A 347 -26.03 -0.92 -7.08
CA ALA A 347 -24.86 -1.74 -7.36
C ALA A 347 -24.93 -2.35 -8.77
N GLU A 348 -26.06 -2.95 -9.14
CA GLU A 348 -26.27 -3.51 -10.47
C GLU A 348 -26.08 -2.45 -11.57
N ALA A 349 -26.68 -1.26 -11.41
CA ALA A 349 -26.56 -0.19 -12.39
C ALA A 349 -25.12 0.33 -12.55
N LEU A 350 -24.40 0.51 -11.44
CA LEU A 350 -23.01 0.97 -11.45
C LEU A 350 -22.08 -0.06 -12.11
N LEU A 351 -22.21 -1.33 -11.72
CA LEU A 351 -21.40 -2.42 -12.25
C LEU A 351 -21.69 -2.67 -13.74
N ALA A 352 -22.97 -2.63 -14.15
CA ALA A 352 -23.35 -2.75 -15.55
C ALA A 352 -22.79 -1.60 -16.40
N ALA A 353 -22.84 -0.36 -15.89
CA ALA A 353 -22.28 0.79 -16.61
C ALA A 353 -20.76 0.66 -16.79
N LEU A 354 -20.03 0.29 -15.72
CA LEU A 354 -18.58 0.12 -15.78
C LEU A 354 -18.13 -1.12 -16.58
N ALA A 355 -18.99 -2.15 -16.68
CA ALA A 355 -18.72 -3.33 -17.53
C ALA A 355 -18.64 -2.99 -19.01
N THR A 356 -19.26 -1.89 -19.45
CA THR A 356 -19.18 -1.41 -20.85
C THR A 356 -17.90 -0.64 -21.15
N GLY A 357 -17.08 -0.37 -20.13
CA GLY A 357 -15.90 0.47 -20.23
C GLY A 357 -15.81 1.49 -19.10
N PRO A 358 -14.65 2.13 -18.94
CA PRO A 358 -14.44 3.11 -17.88
C PRO A 358 -15.42 4.29 -17.97
N LYS A 359 -15.91 4.75 -16.82
CA LYS A 359 -16.86 5.87 -16.70
C LYS A 359 -16.34 6.92 -15.73
N THR A 360 -16.61 8.18 -16.02
CA THR A 360 -16.41 9.26 -15.06
C THR A 360 -17.42 9.15 -13.92
N ILE A 361 -17.04 9.61 -12.73
CA ILE A 361 -17.97 9.67 -11.60
C ILE A 361 -19.17 10.56 -11.94
N GLY A 362 -18.99 11.61 -12.76
CA GLY A 362 -20.09 12.43 -13.26
C GLY A 362 -21.08 11.65 -14.12
N GLU A 363 -20.60 10.82 -15.04
CA GLU A 363 -21.47 9.93 -15.85
C GLU A 363 -22.21 8.91 -14.98
N LEU A 364 -21.54 8.33 -13.97
CA LEU A 364 -22.17 7.40 -13.04
C LEU A 364 -23.24 8.10 -12.19
N ALA A 365 -22.97 9.30 -11.70
CA ALA A 365 -23.92 10.11 -10.92
C ALA A 365 -25.16 10.51 -11.72
N ALA A 366 -25.07 10.53 -13.06
CA ALA A 366 -26.19 10.83 -13.94
C ALA A 366 -27.12 9.61 -14.18
N LEU A 367 -26.75 8.40 -13.73
CA LEU A 367 -27.59 7.22 -13.92
C LEU A 367 -28.90 7.33 -13.11
N PRO A 368 -30.08 7.11 -13.72
CA PRO A 368 -31.36 7.21 -13.01
C PRO A 368 -31.46 6.31 -11.77
N ALA A 369 -30.84 5.13 -11.82
CA ALA A 369 -30.87 4.14 -10.74
C ALA A 369 -30.05 4.53 -9.49
N VAL A 370 -29.20 5.56 -9.58
CA VAL A 370 -28.38 6.05 -8.45
C VAL A 370 -28.76 7.46 -7.99
N GLN A 371 -29.96 7.92 -8.37
CA GLN A 371 -30.51 9.18 -7.85
C GLN A 371 -30.43 9.21 -6.31
N GLY A 372 -29.89 10.32 -5.79
CA GLY A 372 -29.65 10.50 -4.35
C GLY A 372 -28.20 10.25 -3.92
N LEU A 373 -27.37 9.58 -4.72
CA LEU A 373 -25.93 9.50 -4.48
C LEU A 373 -25.20 10.69 -5.13
N THR A 374 -24.38 11.37 -4.34
CA THR A 374 -23.51 12.44 -4.83
C THR A 374 -22.24 11.86 -5.47
N PRO A 375 -21.47 12.66 -6.24
CA PRO A 375 -20.13 12.25 -6.69
C PRO A 375 -19.20 11.83 -5.54
N LEU A 376 -19.37 12.42 -4.35
CA LEU A 376 -18.62 12.04 -3.15
C LEU A 376 -19.00 10.63 -2.69
N ASP A 377 -20.29 10.32 -2.62
CA ASP A 377 -20.78 9.00 -2.19
C ASP A 377 -20.29 7.91 -3.15
N LEU A 378 -20.40 8.15 -4.46
CA LEU A 378 -19.90 7.22 -5.48
C LEU A 378 -18.39 7.03 -5.39
N ALA A 379 -17.63 8.11 -5.19
CA ALA A 379 -16.18 8.02 -5.03
C ALA A 379 -15.80 7.15 -3.82
N VAL A 380 -16.46 7.37 -2.68
CA VAL A 380 -16.24 6.61 -1.45
C VAL A 380 -16.62 5.15 -1.64
N LEU A 381 -17.81 4.86 -2.19
CA LEU A 381 -18.31 3.51 -2.42
C LEU A 381 -17.41 2.71 -3.35
N LEU A 382 -17.04 3.26 -4.50
CA LEU A 382 -16.25 2.55 -5.52
C LEU A 382 -14.81 2.30 -5.07
N LEU A 383 -14.15 3.32 -4.52
CA LEU A 383 -12.77 3.18 -4.06
C LEU A 383 -12.69 2.36 -2.76
N GLY A 384 -13.62 2.55 -1.83
CA GLY A 384 -13.61 1.91 -0.52
C GLY A 384 -14.01 0.43 -0.51
N SER A 385 -14.71 -0.04 -1.55
CA SER A 385 -15.04 -1.45 -1.74
C SER A 385 -14.04 -2.20 -2.63
N ASP A 386 -13.00 -1.52 -3.13
CA ASP A 386 -11.98 -2.07 -4.02
C ASP A 386 -12.54 -2.78 -5.28
N VAL A 387 -13.73 -2.37 -5.74
CA VAL A 387 -14.35 -2.90 -6.98
C VAL A 387 -13.86 -2.17 -8.23
N ALA A 388 -13.38 -0.94 -8.08
CA ALA A 388 -12.94 -0.10 -9.18
C ALA A 388 -11.79 0.82 -8.77
N SER A 389 -10.89 1.07 -9.72
CA SER A 389 -9.74 1.96 -9.54
C SER A 389 -9.83 3.19 -10.46
N PRO A 390 -9.32 4.35 -10.00
CA PRO A 390 -9.23 5.53 -10.83
C PRO A 390 -8.20 5.34 -11.95
N LEU A 391 -8.60 5.63 -13.19
CA LEU A 391 -7.72 5.71 -14.33
C LEU A 391 -6.81 6.93 -14.23
N TRP A 392 -5.56 6.74 -14.63
CA TRP A 392 -4.61 7.84 -14.80
C TRP A 392 -4.59 8.34 -16.25
N ARG A 393 -4.84 7.43 -17.20
CA ARG A 393 -4.79 7.63 -18.65
C ARG A 393 -5.90 6.86 -19.35
N ASP A 394 -6.04 7.06 -20.65
CA ASP A 394 -6.89 6.22 -21.49
C ASP A 394 -6.40 4.76 -21.52
N VAL A 395 -7.33 3.83 -21.73
CA VAL A 395 -7.14 2.37 -21.63
C VAL A 395 -6.35 1.76 -22.79
N GLU A 396 -6.02 2.54 -23.83
CA GLU A 396 -5.18 2.09 -24.93
C GLU A 396 -3.75 2.63 -24.78
N PRO A 397 -2.92 2.06 -23.88
CA PRO A 397 -1.50 2.39 -23.88
C PRO A 397 -0.89 1.91 -25.20
N GLY A 398 0.15 2.62 -25.69
CA GLY A 398 0.91 2.15 -26.84
C GLY A 398 1.48 0.74 -26.59
N ALA A 399 1.66 -0.05 -27.65
CA ALA A 399 2.17 -1.43 -27.54
C ALA A 399 3.49 -1.51 -26.74
N ALA A 400 4.35 -0.49 -26.84
CA ALA A 400 5.58 -0.39 -26.07
C ALA A 400 5.36 -0.32 -24.54
N ALA A 401 4.34 0.42 -24.09
CA ALA A 401 4.00 0.53 -22.67
C ALA A 401 3.41 -0.78 -22.13
N ARG A 402 2.58 -1.49 -22.91
CA ARG A 402 2.12 -2.84 -22.54
C ARG A 402 3.28 -3.83 -22.42
N ALA A 403 4.17 -3.86 -23.42
CA ALA A 403 5.33 -4.73 -23.39
C ALA A 403 6.26 -4.42 -22.21
N ARG A 404 6.43 -3.14 -21.84
CA ARG A 404 7.18 -2.72 -20.64
C ARG A 404 6.53 -3.26 -19.37
N ALA A 405 5.22 -3.08 -19.20
CA ALA A 405 4.50 -3.60 -18.04
C ALA A 405 4.57 -5.13 -17.94
N ALA A 406 4.39 -5.84 -19.06
CA ALA A 406 4.47 -7.30 -19.11
C ALA A 406 5.85 -7.83 -18.70
N ARG A 407 6.95 -7.21 -19.19
CA ARG A 407 8.31 -7.57 -18.75
C ARG A 407 8.53 -7.38 -17.25
N CYS A 408 7.99 -6.30 -16.68
CA CYS A 408 8.04 -6.06 -15.23
C CYS A 408 7.27 -7.15 -14.47
N ASN A 409 6.04 -7.44 -14.88
CA ASN A 409 5.20 -8.48 -14.27
C ASN A 409 5.89 -9.86 -14.28
N ALA A 410 6.44 -10.27 -15.43
CA ALA A 410 7.18 -11.53 -15.57
C ALA A 410 8.43 -11.57 -14.70
N THR A 411 9.14 -10.45 -14.56
CA THR A 411 10.33 -10.33 -13.71
C THR A 411 10.00 -10.45 -12.23
N LEU A 412 8.96 -9.74 -11.76
CA LEU A 412 8.49 -9.83 -10.38
C LEU A 412 7.98 -11.23 -10.05
N LEU A 413 7.25 -11.87 -10.96
CA LEU A 413 6.82 -13.25 -10.81
C LEU A 413 8.03 -14.18 -10.62
N ARG A 414 9.00 -14.14 -11.56
CA ARG A 414 10.17 -15.03 -11.54
C ARG A 414 11.03 -14.85 -10.29
N ARG A 415 11.22 -13.62 -9.82
CA ARG A 415 12.10 -13.32 -8.68
C ARG A 415 11.40 -13.47 -7.32
N LEU A 416 10.11 -13.17 -7.22
CA LEU A 416 9.46 -12.92 -5.93
C LEU A 416 8.27 -13.85 -5.63
N ALA A 417 7.74 -14.60 -6.60
CA ALA A 417 6.52 -15.40 -6.43
C ALA A 417 6.59 -16.40 -5.27
N SER A 418 7.72 -17.11 -5.14
CA SER A 418 7.89 -18.13 -4.09
C SER A 418 7.79 -17.52 -2.69
N GLU A 419 8.46 -16.40 -2.47
CA GLU A 419 8.46 -15.71 -1.18
C GLU A 419 7.09 -15.08 -0.89
N ALA A 420 6.52 -14.37 -1.87
CA ALA A 420 5.20 -13.76 -1.74
C ALA A 420 4.11 -14.79 -1.43
N SER A 421 4.18 -15.99 -2.03
CA SER A 421 3.24 -17.07 -1.77
C SER A 421 3.32 -17.60 -0.34
N ALA A 422 4.54 -17.70 0.23
CA ALA A 422 4.76 -18.24 1.56
C ALA A 422 4.05 -17.44 2.67
N ILE A 423 3.80 -16.15 2.41
CA ILE A 423 3.25 -15.19 3.37
C ILE A 423 1.95 -14.54 2.91
N ALA A 424 1.40 -15.00 1.78
CA ALA A 424 0.23 -14.44 1.11
C ALA A 424 0.33 -12.91 0.89
N ALA A 425 1.50 -12.43 0.50
CA ALA A 425 1.71 -11.01 0.16
C ALA A 425 1.33 -10.75 -1.31
N PRO A 426 0.58 -9.67 -1.61
CA PRO A 426 0.33 -9.28 -2.99
C PRO A 426 1.61 -8.69 -3.62
N LEU A 427 1.99 -9.15 -4.81
CA LEU A 427 3.09 -8.57 -5.58
C LEU A 427 2.63 -7.41 -6.45
N GLY A 428 1.43 -7.52 -7.03
CA GLY A 428 0.88 -6.54 -7.95
C GLY A 428 1.22 -6.81 -9.43
N ALA A 429 0.36 -6.33 -10.34
CA ALA A 429 0.56 -6.37 -11.78
C ALA A 429 0.46 -4.96 -12.36
N ALA A 430 1.51 -4.49 -13.04
CA ALA A 430 1.57 -3.14 -13.61
C ALA A 430 0.54 -2.96 -14.74
N VAL A 431 -0.19 -1.84 -14.68
CA VAL A 431 -1.25 -1.46 -15.62
C VAL A 431 -1.03 0.00 -16.06
N PRO A 432 -0.54 0.25 -17.28
CA PRO A 432 -0.24 1.61 -17.74
C PRO A 432 -1.43 2.58 -17.72
N ALA A 433 -2.64 2.09 -18.03
CA ALA A 433 -3.87 2.90 -18.00
C ALA A 433 -4.19 3.43 -16.60
N LEU A 434 -3.90 2.63 -15.56
CA LEU A 434 -4.04 3.03 -14.17
C LEU A 434 -2.83 3.86 -13.71
N GLY A 435 -1.74 3.97 -14.47
CA GLY A 435 -0.52 4.63 -14.00
C GLY A 435 0.06 4.01 -12.72
N THR A 436 -0.27 2.75 -12.45
CA THR A 436 0.12 1.99 -11.26
C THR A 436 -0.11 0.49 -11.50
N ALA A 437 -0.18 -0.32 -10.45
CA ALA A 437 -0.52 -1.73 -10.50
C ALA A 437 -1.86 -2.07 -9.83
N ILE A 438 -2.48 -3.18 -10.23
CA ILE A 438 -3.54 -3.84 -9.45
C ILE A 438 -2.91 -4.83 -8.47
N PRO A 439 -3.42 -5.00 -7.23
CA PRO A 439 -2.97 -6.07 -6.34
C PRO A 439 -3.20 -7.43 -6.98
N ALA A 440 -2.15 -8.25 -7.00
CA ALA A 440 -2.18 -9.61 -7.54
C ALA A 440 -1.34 -10.51 -6.63
N SER A 441 -1.92 -11.63 -6.22
CA SER A 441 -1.18 -12.76 -5.63
C SER A 441 -0.19 -13.35 -6.65
N ALA A 442 0.75 -14.16 -6.18
CA ALA A 442 1.67 -14.87 -7.08
C ALA A 442 0.94 -15.76 -8.11
N ALA A 443 -0.18 -16.38 -7.71
CA ALA A 443 -1.00 -17.20 -8.61
C ALA A 443 -1.73 -16.35 -9.67
N GLU A 444 -2.33 -15.23 -9.26
CA GLU A 444 -2.94 -14.28 -10.20
C GLU A 444 -1.91 -13.72 -11.19
N LEU A 445 -0.74 -13.32 -10.69
CA LEU A 445 0.33 -12.79 -11.52
C LEU A 445 0.84 -13.83 -12.53
N ALA A 446 0.88 -15.11 -12.15
CA ALA A 446 1.26 -16.20 -13.05
C ALA A 446 0.26 -16.37 -14.20
N VAL A 447 -1.05 -16.30 -13.92
CA VAL A 447 -2.10 -16.30 -14.97
C VAL A 447 -1.96 -15.08 -15.87
N ILE A 448 -1.79 -13.88 -15.29
CA ILE A 448 -1.61 -12.64 -16.06
C ILE A 448 -0.41 -12.75 -17.01
N VAL A 449 0.75 -13.21 -16.51
CA VAL A 449 1.96 -13.35 -17.32
C VAL A 449 1.76 -14.37 -18.44
N ALA A 450 1.13 -15.52 -18.17
CA ALA A 450 0.83 -16.50 -19.22
C ALA A 450 -0.04 -15.91 -20.35
N LEU A 451 -1.05 -15.12 -20.01
CA LEU A 451 -1.89 -14.43 -21.00
C LEU A 451 -1.09 -13.37 -21.77
N GLN A 452 -0.24 -12.60 -21.09
CA GLN A 452 0.65 -11.61 -21.71
C GLN A 452 1.68 -12.24 -22.67
N ASP A 453 2.09 -13.48 -22.40
CA ASP A 453 2.96 -14.27 -23.27
C ASP A 453 2.21 -14.94 -24.44
N GLY A 454 0.91 -14.70 -24.57
CA GLY A 454 0.09 -15.16 -25.69
C GLY A 454 -0.51 -16.56 -25.51
N VAL A 455 -0.50 -17.12 -24.29
CA VAL A 455 -1.25 -18.34 -24.00
C VAL A 455 -2.75 -18.06 -24.19
N PRO A 456 -3.48 -18.90 -24.93
CA PRO A 456 -4.93 -18.72 -25.11
C PRO A 456 -5.66 -18.65 -23.77
N ALA A 457 -6.64 -17.75 -23.67
CA ALA A 457 -7.45 -17.53 -22.47
C ALA A 457 -8.46 -18.67 -22.22
N GLU A 458 -7.97 -19.89 -22.19
CA GLU A 458 -8.71 -21.13 -21.96
C GLU A 458 -8.13 -21.82 -20.73
N THR A 459 -9.01 -22.30 -19.83
CA THR A 459 -8.58 -22.94 -18.57
C THR A 459 -7.56 -24.04 -18.80
N ALA A 460 -7.78 -24.91 -19.78
CA ALA A 460 -6.87 -26.02 -20.07
C ALA A 460 -5.50 -25.54 -20.55
N ALA A 461 -5.45 -24.52 -21.42
CA ALA A 461 -4.21 -23.99 -21.97
C ALA A 461 -3.36 -23.30 -20.89
N VAL A 462 -3.98 -22.43 -20.09
CA VAL A 462 -3.29 -21.73 -18.99
C VAL A 462 -2.88 -22.72 -17.89
N ALA A 463 -3.74 -23.65 -17.49
CA ALA A 463 -3.39 -24.65 -16.49
C ALA A 463 -2.24 -25.56 -16.94
N ALA A 464 -2.21 -25.95 -18.22
CA ALA A 464 -1.11 -26.71 -18.79
C ALA A 464 0.21 -25.91 -18.77
N HIS A 465 0.15 -24.62 -19.08
CA HIS A 465 1.31 -23.72 -19.04
C HIS A 465 1.86 -23.53 -17.62
N LEU A 466 0.99 -23.43 -16.61
CA LEU A 466 1.38 -23.22 -15.21
C LEU A 466 1.82 -24.50 -14.49
N SER A 467 1.47 -25.68 -15.02
CA SER A 467 1.84 -26.97 -14.43
C SER A 467 3.33 -27.26 -14.58
N ARG A 468 3.95 -27.81 -13.53
CA ARG A 468 5.36 -28.20 -13.53
C ARG A 468 5.57 -29.66 -13.97
N PRO A 469 6.77 -30.00 -14.48
CA PRO A 469 7.18 -31.40 -14.63
C PRO A 469 7.26 -32.05 -13.24
N GLY A 470 6.32 -32.95 -12.94
CA GLY A 470 6.20 -33.62 -11.64
C GLY A 470 4.85 -33.43 -10.95
N ASP A 471 4.03 -32.47 -11.36
CA ASP A 471 2.70 -32.27 -10.79
C ASP A 471 1.79 -33.47 -11.08
N GLY A 472 1.21 -34.03 -10.01
CA GLY A 472 0.28 -35.15 -10.09
C GLY A 472 -1.11 -34.75 -10.61
N PRO A 473 -2.01 -35.71 -10.84
CA PRO A 473 -3.36 -35.44 -11.34
C PRO A 473 -4.16 -34.47 -10.45
N GLU A 474 -4.04 -34.60 -9.13
CA GLU A 474 -4.74 -33.74 -8.16
C GLU A 474 -4.23 -32.29 -8.18
N ASP A 475 -2.91 -32.09 -8.28
CA ASP A 475 -2.32 -30.75 -8.36
C ASP A 475 -2.73 -30.05 -9.65
N ARG A 476 -2.71 -30.78 -10.77
CA ARG A 476 -3.18 -30.26 -12.07
C ARG A 476 -4.65 -29.89 -12.03
N ALA A 477 -5.49 -30.70 -11.37
CA ALA A 477 -6.91 -30.39 -11.18
C ALA A 477 -7.09 -29.11 -10.35
N ARG A 478 -6.35 -28.95 -9.24
CA ARG A 478 -6.38 -27.75 -8.39
C ARG A 478 -5.93 -26.50 -9.14
N ILE A 479 -4.87 -26.60 -9.96
CA ILE A 479 -4.41 -25.50 -10.82
C ILE A 479 -5.52 -25.12 -11.81
N ALA A 480 -6.12 -26.11 -12.49
CA ALA A 480 -7.18 -25.85 -13.47
C ALA A 480 -8.42 -25.20 -12.85
N GLU A 481 -8.84 -25.64 -11.66
CA GLU A 481 -9.94 -25.03 -10.91
C GLU A 481 -9.64 -23.57 -10.54
N GLY A 482 -8.45 -23.30 -9.98
CA GLY A 482 -8.02 -21.94 -9.64
C GLY A 482 -7.95 -21.02 -10.86
N VAL A 483 -7.41 -21.51 -11.98
CA VAL A 483 -7.39 -20.78 -13.26
C VAL A 483 -8.81 -20.47 -13.75
N ALA A 484 -9.72 -21.44 -13.71
CA ALA A 484 -11.10 -21.25 -14.15
C ALA A 484 -11.79 -20.12 -13.37
N HIS A 485 -11.61 -20.10 -12.05
CA HIS A 485 -12.16 -19.06 -11.19
C HIS A 485 -11.58 -17.67 -11.52
N LEU A 486 -10.25 -17.58 -11.71
CA LEU A 486 -9.60 -16.32 -12.07
C LEU A 486 -10.03 -15.80 -13.46
N LEU A 487 -10.15 -16.68 -14.45
CA LEU A 487 -10.61 -16.29 -15.79
C LEU A 487 -12.07 -15.81 -15.77
N ALA A 488 -12.92 -16.38 -14.93
CA ALA A 488 -14.30 -15.94 -14.77
C ALA A 488 -14.40 -14.59 -14.02
N ASP A 489 -13.70 -14.48 -12.89
CA ASP A 489 -13.94 -13.41 -11.92
C ASP A 489 -13.07 -12.17 -12.14
N ARG A 490 -11.94 -12.29 -12.86
CA ARG A 490 -10.94 -11.21 -12.94
C ARG A 490 -10.63 -10.80 -14.38
N MET A 491 -10.57 -11.74 -15.30
CA MET A 491 -10.21 -11.46 -16.71
C MET A 491 -11.07 -10.39 -17.38
N PRO A 492 -12.41 -10.32 -17.18
CA PRO A 492 -13.21 -9.24 -17.77
C PRO A 492 -12.70 -7.86 -17.37
N ALA A 493 -12.35 -7.66 -16.10
CA ALA A 493 -11.79 -6.42 -15.59
C ALA A 493 -10.36 -6.17 -16.12
N TRP A 494 -9.51 -7.19 -16.17
CA TRP A 494 -8.16 -7.07 -16.72
C TRP A 494 -8.14 -6.58 -18.17
N ARG A 495 -9.07 -7.06 -19.00
CA ARG A 495 -9.24 -6.59 -20.38
C ARG A 495 -9.69 -5.14 -20.45
N LEU A 496 -10.60 -4.72 -19.56
CA LEU A 496 -11.11 -3.35 -19.49
C LEU A 496 -10.04 -2.32 -19.13
N VAL A 497 -8.90 -2.73 -18.58
CA VAL A 497 -7.76 -1.85 -18.27
C VAL A 497 -6.53 -2.16 -19.13
N GLY A 498 -6.66 -3.03 -20.14
CA GLY A 498 -5.59 -3.39 -21.06
C GLY A 498 -4.43 -4.15 -20.42
N LEU A 499 -4.68 -4.89 -19.34
CA LEU A 499 -3.68 -5.71 -18.66
C LEU A 499 -3.40 -7.03 -19.40
N VAL A 500 -4.43 -7.64 -20.00
CA VAL A 500 -4.36 -8.90 -20.77
C VAL A 500 -5.16 -8.82 -22.06
#